data_AF-A0A167JCG0-F1
#
_entry.id   AF-A0A167JCG0-F1
#
_cell.length_a   1.000
_cell.length_b   1.000
_cell.length_c   1.000
_cell.angle_alpha   90.00
_cell.angle_beta   90.00
_cell.angle_gamma   90.00
#
_symmetry.space_group_name_H-M   'P 1'
#
loop_
_entity.id
_entity.type
_entity.pdbx_description
1 polymer ?
#
loop_
_entity_poly.entity_id
_entity_poly.type
_entity_poly.pdbx_seq_one_letter_code
_entity_poly.pdbx_strand_id
1 'polypeptide(L)'
;MNKNNEAVLVNVVYTPQLSEIQTTQSRTDTAIANEPVRVTSQEHNRHQALYLLFPFKYYSYTSARNRNANKVDRFDLRYQPRQLRSKFQYPSTYLFCRAPSIFANGMWSQPYSIFTLYEAPDTGHESAAKIASKLFLSIAETVQSNTHPTLPKTFVNTLLTKCQDGQVKSILQQIVELYHGENAVDILENHFLNEKLMSLANLMSASLVSANKSVAENVKSRVLNGY
;
A
#
# COMPACT_ATOMS: atom_id res chain seq x y z
N MET A 1 -38.19 17.36 24.71
CA MET A 1 -37.85 16.10 25.40
C MET A 1 -36.92 15.31 24.49
N ASN A 2 -35.81 14.87 25.06
CA ASN A 2 -34.66 14.21 24.42
C ASN A 2 -34.82 12.68 24.55
N LYS A 3 -33.97 11.93 23.82
CA LYS A 3 -33.62 10.48 23.95
C LYS A 3 -34.52 9.51 23.17
N ASN A 4 -34.06 8.51 22.41
CA ASN A 4 -32.76 7.86 22.18
C ASN A 4 -32.80 7.15 20.82
N ASN A 5 -31.71 7.19 20.03
CA ASN A 5 -31.40 6.14 19.07
C ASN A 5 -30.01 5.62 19.42
N GLU A 6 -29.97 4.42 20.00
CA GLU A 6 -28.75 3.72 20.37
C GLU A 6 -28.01 3.23 19.11
N ALA A 7 -26.75 3.64 18.98
CA ALA A 7 -25.84 3.08 18.02
C ALA A 7 -25.32 1.72 18.54
N VAL A 8 -25.61 0.65 17.79
CA VAL A 8 -25.06 -0.68 18.04
C VAL A 8 -23.57 -0.68 17.69
N LEU A 9 -22.72 -0.69 18.72
CA LEU A 9 -21.28 -0.92 18.59
C LEU A 9 -21.02 -2.43 18.45
N VAL A 10 -20.63 -2.85 17.25
CA VAL A 10 -20.11 -4.21 17.02
C VAL A 10 -18.65 -4.25 17.46
N ASN A 11 -18.40 -4.76 18.65
CA ASN A 11 -17.05 -5.06 19.13
C ASN A 11 -16.54 -6.33 18.44
N VAL A 12 -15.68 -6.19 17.44
CA VAL A 12 -14.91 -7.31 16.90
C VAL A 12 -13.69 -7.53 17.81
N VAL A 13 -13.83 -8.44 18.77
CA VAL A 13 -12.71 -8.90 19.61
C VAL A 13 -11.96 -9.97 18.82
N TYR A 14 -10.74 -9.66 18.41
CA TYR A 14 -9.83 -10.64 17.81
C TYR A 14 -8.94 -11.23 18.91
N THR A 15 -9.23 -12.45 19.36
CA THR A 15 -8.34 -13.24 20.24
C THR A 15 -7.48 -14.17 19.40
N PRO A 16 -6.14 -14.00 19.33
CA PRO A 16 -5.26 -15.04 18.81
C PRO A 16 -5.01 -16.08 19.91
N GLN A 17 -5.29 -17.36 19.61
CA GLN A 17 -4.87 -18.46 20.45
C GLN A 17 -3.34 -18.57 20.48
N LEU A 18 -2.78 -18.46 21.68
CA LEU A 18 -1.38 -18.77 21.99
C LEU A 18 -1.26 -20.28 22.17
N SER A 19 -0.56 -20.96 21.26
CA SER A 19 0.04 -22.26 21.57
C SER A 19 1.47 -22.06 22.07
N GLU A 20 1.72 -22.69 23.20
CA GLU A 20 2.88 -22.65 24.09
C GLU A 20 4.21 -22.97 23.38
N ILE A 21 5.24 -22.15 23.63
CA ILE A 21 6.64 -22.60 23.57
C ILE A 21 7.15 -22.58 25.00
N GLN A 22 7.41 -23.79 25.51
CA GLN A 22 7.87 -24.03 26.87
C GLN A 22 9.24 -23.38 27.11
N THR A 23 9.29 -22.64 28.22
CA THR A 23 10.47 -22.06 28.83
C THR A 23 11.41 -23.16 29.34
N THR A 24 12.68 -23.14 28.94
CA THR A 24 13.75 -23.71 29.77
C THR A 24 14.70 -22.58 30.14
N GLN A 25 14.63 -22.17 31.40
CA GLN A 25 15.63 -21.31 32.03
C GLN A 25 16.88 -22.15 32.32
N SER A 26 18.06 -21.61 32.01
CA SER A 26 19.22 -21.77 32.89
C SER A 26 20.05 -20.46 32.89
N ARG A 27 20.30 -19.97 34.11
CA ARG A 27 21.29 -18.93 34.48
C ARG A 27 22.71 -19.45 34.12
N THR A 28 23.76 -18.65 33.91
CA THR A 28 24.33 -17.55 34.71
C THR A 28 25.39 -16.77 33.89
N ASP A 29 25.51 -15.48 34.20
CA ASP A 29 26.72 -14.64 34.35
C ASP A 29 27.67 -14.29 33.18
N THR A 30 27.65 -12.98 32.87
CA THR A 30 28.77 -12.02 32.71
C THR A 30 30.06 -12.44 32.00
N ALA A 31 30.29 -11.88 30.80
CA ALA A 31 31.57 -11.28 30.39
C ALA A 31 31.42 -10.49 29.07
N ILE A 32 31.75 -9.21 29.12
CA ILE A 32 31.94 -8.34 27.97
C ILE A 32 33.33 -8.63 27.40
N ALA A 33 33.43 -9.10 26.16
CA ALA A 33 34.65 -9.07 25.38
C ALA A 33 34.31 -8.94 23.88
N ASN A 34 34.81 -7.86 23.28
CA ASN A 34 34.70 -7.55 21.86
C ASN A 34 35.58 -8.51 21.04
N GLU A 35 34.97 -9.31 20.16
CA GLU A 35 35.65 -9.84 18.97
C GLU A 35 34.76 -9.72 17.73
N PRO A 36 35.32 -9.35 16.56
CA PRO A 36 34.56 -9.15 15.33
C PRO A 36 34.19 -10.51 14.71
N VAL A 37 32.90 -10.83 14.73
CA VAL A 37 32.34 -12.01 14.06
C VAL A 37 32.50 -11.85 12.53
N ARG A 38 33.30 -12.74 11.93
CA ARG A 38 33.37 -12.93 10.48
C ARG A 38 32.01 -13.46 9.98
N VAL A 39 31.27 -12.60 9.28
CA VAL A 39 30.02 -12.98 8.60
C VAL A 39 30.37 -13.75 7.32
N THR A 40 30.14 -15.06 7.33
CA THR A 40 30.12 -15.88 6.12
C THR A 40 28.86 -15.60 5.30
N SER A 41 28.99 -15.63 3.98
CA SER A 41 28.09 -15.10 2.93
C SER A 41 26.68 -15.71 2.82
N GLN A 42 26.16 -16.38 3.86
CA GLN A 42 24.89 -17.12 3.81
C GLN A 42 23.76 -16.50 4.68
N GLU A 43 24.03 -15.43 5.42
CA GLU A 43 23.03 -14.72 6.27
C GLU A 43 22.38 -13.49 5.61
N HIS A 44 22.65 -13.20 4.34
CA HIS A 44 22.22 -11.96 3.69
C HIS A 44 20.70 -11.86 3.41
N ASN A 45 19.93 -12.94 3.63
CA ASN A 45 18.50 -12.99 3.32
C ASN A 45 17.55 -12.89 4.53
N ARG A 46 18.05 -12.88 5.78
CA ARG A 46 17.18 -12.82 6.98
C ARG A 46 17.07 -11.44 7.64
N HIS A 47 17.96 -10.50 7.31
CA HIS A 47 17.94 -9.16 7.92
C HIS A 47 16.93 -8.17 7.30
N GLN A 48 16.22 -8.54 6.22
CA GLN A 48 15.14 -7.69 5.69
C GLN A 48 13.78 -7.92 6.36
N ALA A 49 13.63 -9.00 7.15
CA ALA A 49 12.35 -9.34 7.78
C ALA A 49 12.11 -8.63 9.12
N LEU A 50 13.17 -8.20 9.84
CA LEU A 50 13.03 -7.64 11.19
C LEU A 50 12.71 -6.14 11.19
N TYR A 51 13.03 -5.40 10.13
CA TYR A 51 12.80 -3.95 10.05
C TYR A 51 11.40 -3.56 9.53
N LEU A 52 10.59 -4.52 9.08
CA LEU A 52 9.25 -4.24 8.51
C LEU A 52 8.12 -4.39 9.54
N LEU A 53 8.31 -5.19 10.60
CA LEU A 53 7.28 -5.46 11.61
C LEU A 53 7.27 -4.46 12.78
N PHE A 54 8.44 -3.92 13.14
CA PHE A 54 8.55 -2.98 14.26
C PHE A 54 7.94 -1.59 13.99
N PRO A 55 8.11 -0.96 12.81
CA PRO A 55 7.52 0.36 12.58
C PRO A 55 6.00 0.33 12.42
N PHE A 56 5.44 -0.76 11.89
CA PHE A 56 4.01 -0.88 11.63
C PHE A 56 3.19 -1.04 12.92
N LYS A 57 3.65 -1.90 13.84
CA LYS A 57 3.07 -1.94 15.20
C LYS A 57 3.23 -0.60 15.90
N TYR A 58 4.35 0.10 15.71
CA TYR A 58 4.58 1.38 16.37
C TYR A 58 3.62 2.48 15.86
N TYR A 59 3.44 2.66 14.55
CA TYR A 59 2.59 3.74 14.02
C TYR A 59 1.10 3.52 14.29
N SER A 60 0.59 2.29 14.09
CA SER A 60 -0.81 1.99 14.42
C SER A 60 -1.08 2.12 15.92
N TYR A 61 -0.11 1.75 16.76
CA TYR A 61 -0.19 1.86 18.21
C TYR A 61 -0.07 3.31 18.72
N THR A 62 0.78 4.15 18.12
CA THR A 62 0.89 5.58 18.51
C THR A 62 -0.32 6.39 18.06
N SER A 63 -0.85 6.14 16.85
CA SER A 63 -2.04 6.82 16.34
C SER A 63 -3.31 6.37 17.07
N ALA A 64 -3.42 5.08 17.44
CA ALA A 64 -4.54 4.57 18.24
C ALA A 64 -4.52 5.04 19.72
N ARG A 65 -3.34 5.41 20.26
CA ARG A 65 -3.19 5.86 21.65
C ARG A 65 -3.35 7.38 21.82
N ASN A 66 -3.30 8.14 20.74
CA ASN A 66 -3.64 9.56 20.76
C ASN A 66 -5.17 9.69 20.82
N ARG A 67 -5.71 9.92 22.03
CA ARG A 67 -7.15 10.14 22.25
C ARG A 67 -7.74 11.34 21.48
N ASN A 68 -6.89 12.19 20.90
CA ASN A 68 -7.29 13.32 20.06
C ASN A 68 -7.17 13.03 18.56
N ALA A 69 -6.52 11.93 18.16
CA ALA A 69 -6.44 11.50 16.76
C ALA A 69 -7.72 10.75 16.39
N ASN A 70 -8.80 11.50 16.17
CA ASN A 70 -10.11 10.92 15.88
C ASN A 70 -10.21 10.32 14.46
N LYS A 71 -9.19 10.50 13.61
CA LYS A 71 -9.15 10.04 12.22
C LYS A 71 -7.71 9.75 11.78
N VAL A 72 -7.49 8.61 11.14
CA VAL A 72 -6.29 8.38 10.32
C VAL A 72 -6.47 9.20 9.05
N ASP A 73 -5.45 9.97 8.66
CA ASP A 73 -5.51 10.75 7.42
C ASP A 73 -5.61 9.80 6.22
N ARG A 74 -6.47 10.12 5.25
CA ARG A 74 -6.53 9.39 3.98
C ARG A 74 -5.19 9.41 3.26
N PHE A 75 -4.42 10.48 3.45
CA PHE A 75 -3.06 10.57 2.96
C PHE A 75 -2.19 9.39 3.48
N ASP A 76 -2.24 9.10 4.78
CA ASP A 76 -1.49 8.00 5.38
C ASP A 76 -1.90 6.63 4.80
N LEU A 77 -3.20 6.43 4.54
CA LEU A 77 -3.70 5.17 3.98
C LEU A 77 -3.30 4.97 2.50
N ARG A 78 -3.20 6.05 1.72
CA ARG A 78 -2.94 5.95 0.27
C ARG A 78 -1.48 5.79 -0.10
N TYR A 79 -0.58 6.35 0.70
CA TYR A 79 0.84 6.39 0.38
C TYR A 79 1.68 5.31 1.08
N GLN A 80 1.11 4.65 2.08
CA GLN A 80 1.77 3.57 2.79
C GLN A 80 1.68 2.16 2.16
N PRO A 81 0.78 1.82 1.21
CA PRO A 81 0.73 0.49 0.62
C PRO A 81 2.08 0.10 0.00
N ARG A 82 2.38 -1.19 0.08
CA ARG A 82 3.60 -1.74 -0.50
C ARG A 82 3.64 -1.47 -2.00
N GLN A 83 4.74 -0.90 -2.48
CA GLN A 83 4.96 -0.65 -3.90
C GLN A 83 5.29 -1.95 -4.66
N LEU A 84 4.51 -3.02 -4.46
CA LEU A 84 4.63 -4.23 -5.23
C LEU A 84 3.91 -4.03 -6.58
N ARG A 85 4.59 -4.36 -7.67
CA ARG A 85 4.01 -4.37 -9.03
C ARG A 85 3.53 -5.77 -9.43
N SER A 86 3.17 -6.59 -8.44
CA SER A 86 2.72 -7.97 -8.64
C SER A 86 1.88 -8.43 -7.45
N LYS A 87 1.27 -9.61 -7.60
CA LYS A 87 0.58 -10.31 -6.50
C LYS A 87 -0.65 -9.55 -5.97
N PHE A 88 -1.33 -8.82 -6.84
CA PHE A 88 -2.55 -8.06 -6.54
C PHE A 88 -3.72 -8.94 -6.07
N GLN A 89 -3.70 -10.23 -6.37
CA GLN A 89 -4.68 -11.19 -5.84
C GLN A 89 -4.54 -11.47 -4.32
N TYR A 90 -3.46 -11.02 -3.66
CA TYR A 90 -3.22 -11.30 -2.25
C TYR A 90 -3.42 -10.08 -1.35
N PRO A 91 -4.09 -10.22 -0.18
CA PRO A 91 -4.29 -9.11 0.77
C PRO A 91 -2.99 -8.45 1.23
N SER A 92 -1.91 -9.24 1.34
CA SER A 92 -0.60 -8.75 1.79
C SER A 92 -0.02 -7.63 0.92
N THR A 93 -0.47 -7.52 -0.33
CA THR A 93 -0.04 -6.50 -1.29
C THR A 93 -0.54 -5.11 -0.89
N TYR A 94 -1.66 -5.04 -0.18
CA TYR A 94 -2.32 -3.80 0.21
C TYR A 94 -2.02 -3.38 1.66
N LEU A 95 -1.13 -4.13 2.34
CA LEU A 95 -0.68 -3.79 3.68
C LEU A 95 0.21 -2.54 3.66
N PHE A 96 0.03 -1.70 4.67
CA PHE A 96 0.86 -0.52 4.90
C PHE A 96 2.25 -0.93 5.33
N CYS A 97 3.28 -0.45 4.64
CA CYS A 97 4.67 -0.82 4.90
C CYS A 97 5.60 0.37 5.09
N ARG A 98 5.08 1.61 5.04
CA ARG A 98 5.90 2.81 5.25
C ARG A 98 5.65 3.39 6.63
N ALA A 99 6.73 3.54 7.39
CA ALA A 99 6.73 4.38 8.58
C ALA A 99 6.80 5.84 8.12
N PRO A 100 5.92 6.72 8.62
CA PRO A 100 6.06 8.14 8.37
C PRO A 100 7.34 8.65 9.02
N SER A 101 7.99 9.61 8.37
CA SER A 101 9.16 10.29 8.91
C SER A 101 9.00 11.80 8.70
N ILE A 102 9.66 12.62 9.51
CA ILE A 102 9.59 14.08 9.38
C ILE A 102 10.04 14.58 8.00
N PHE A 103 10.92 13.84 7.32
CA PHE A 103 11.43 14.17 5.99
C PHE A 103 10.50 13.65 4.87
N ALA A 104 9.78 12.57 5.13
CA ALA A 104 8.95 11.87 4.16
C ALA A 104 7.44 11.98 4.44
N ASN A 105 6.99 12.84 5.37
CA ASN A 105 5.55 13.03 5.64
C ASN A 105 4.87 14.09 4.77
N GLY A 106 5.62 14.75 3.89
CA GLY A 106 5.06 15.70 2.93
C GLY A 106 4.64 15.00 1.65
N MET A 107 3.46 15.35 1.13
CA MET A 107 2.99 14.92 -0.20
C MET A 107 4.04 15.14 -1.32
N TRP A 108 4.85 16.20 -1.18
CA TRP A 108 5.88 16.59 -2.14
C TRP A 108 7.22 15.86 -2.01
N SER A 109 7.44 15.17 -0.89
CA SER A 109 8.67 14.44 -0.60
C SER A 109 8.50 12.92 -0.64
N GLN A 110 7.28 12.44 -0.87
CA GLN A 110 7.01 11.01 -1.05
C GLN A 110 7.06 10.60 -2.51
N PRO A 111 7.77 9.49 -2.85
CA PRO A 111 7.78 8.98 -4.20
C PRO A 111 6.40 8.42 -4.55
N TYR A 112 5.91 8.80 -5.73
CA TYR A 112 4.70 8.26 -6.33
C TYR A 112 4.81 6.76 -6.53
N SER A 113 3.69 6.09 -6.30
CA SER A 113 3.48 4.66 -6.53
C SER A 113 2.42 4.45 -7.60
N ILE A 114 2.16 3.20 -7.97
CA ILE A 114 1.01 2.86 -8.82
C ILE A 114 -0.33 3.33 -8.20
N PHE A 115 -0.41 3.48 -6.87
CA PHE A 115 -1.63 3.93 -6.17
C PHE A 115 -1.76 5.45 -6.11
N THR A 116 -0.65 6.19 -6.21
CA THR A 116 -0.63 7.65 -5.92
C THR A 116 -0.21 8.51 -7.12
N LEU A 117 0.22 7.90 -8.22
CA LEU A 117 0.61 8.63 -9.44
C LEU A 117 -0.53 9.51 -9.99
N TYR A 118 -1.79 9.16 -9.76
CA TYR A 118 -2.92 9.98 -10.18
C TYR A 118 -2.91 11.39 -9.54
N GLU A 119 -2.34 11.54 -8.34
CA GLU A 119 -2.22 12.80 -7.59
C GLU A 119 -0.99 13.62 -8.00
N ALA A 120 -0.12 13.08 -8.86
CA ALA A 120 1.03 13.84 -9.35
C ALA A 120 0.57 15.14 -10.04
N PRO A 121 1.30 16.26 -9.97
CA PRO A 121 0.93 17.50 -10.63
C PRO A 121 0.60 17.30 -12.12
N ASP A 122 -0.49 17.90 -12.57
CA ASP A 122 -0.93 17.80 -13.96
C ASP A 122 -0.06 18.66 -14.89
N THR A 123 0.17 18.15 -16.11
CA THR A 123 0.61 18.94 -17.26
C THR A 123 -0.55 19.29 -18.21
N GLY A 124 -1.81 19.03 -17.81
CA GLY A 124 -3.02 19.47 -18.52
C GLY A 124 -4.07 18.37 -18.74
N HIS A 125 -3.67 17.17 -19.18
CA HIS A 125 -4.60 16.05 -19.43
C HIS A 125 -4.32 14.84 -18.53
N GLU A 126 -5.38 14.12 -18.13
CA GLU A 126 -5.25 12.85 -17.41
C GLU A 126 -4.55 11.82 -18.30
N SER A 127 -3.26 11.60 -18.06
CA SER A 127 -2.50 10.60 -18.79
C SER A 127 -3.06 9.19 -18.54
N ALA A 128 -2.85 8.28 -19.49
CA ALA A 128 -3.23 6.88 -19.34
C ALA A 128 -2.65 6.24 -18.06
N ALA A 129 -1.43 6.64 -17.67
CA ALA A 129 -0.82 6.19 -16.42
C ALA A 129 -1.56 6.68 -15.17
N LYS A 130 -2.12 7.90 -15.18
CA LYS A 130 -2.96 8.39 -14.09
C LYS A 130 -4.29 7.64 -14.01
N ILE A 131 -4.91 7.35 -15.16
CA ILE A 131 -6.14 6.55 -15.22
C ILE A 131 -5.89 5.16 -14.64
N ALA A 132 -4.80 4.50 -15.05
CA ALA A 132 -4.37 3.24 -14.47
C ALA A 132 -4.13 3.34 -12.96
N SER A 133 -3.51 4.44 -12.51
CA SER A 133 -3.28 4.68 -11.09
C SER A 133 -4.57 4.81 -10.27
N LYS A 134 -5.62 5.45 -10.83
CA LYS A 134 -6.94 5.51 -10.19
C LYS A 134 -7.58 4.13 -10.04
N LEU A 135 -7.38 3.24 -11.01
CA LEU A 135 -7.83 1.85 -10.88
C LEU A 135 -7.14 1.16 -9.70
N PHE A 136 -5.81 1.25 -9.62
CA PHE A 136 -5.05 0.68 -8.51
C PHE A 136 -5.48 1.24 -7.15
N LEU A 137 -5.69 2.56 -7.05
CA LEU A 137 -6.16 3.18 -5.84
C LEU A 137 -7.52 2.63 -5.40
N SER A 138 -8.49 2.60 -6.32
CA SER A 138 -9.84 2.12 -6.02
C SER A 138 -9.84 0.65 -5.58
N ILE A 139 -9.00 -0.18 -6.20
CA ILE A 139 -8.77 -1.56 -5.79
C ILE A 139 -8.22 -1.61 -4.37
N ALA A 140 -7.18 -0.82 -4.07
CA ALA A 140 -6.57 -0.80 -2.73
C ALA A 140 -7.56 -0.33 -1.66
N GLU A 141 -8.32 0.74 -1.90
CA GLU A 141 -9.35 1.25 -0.99
C GLU A 141 -10.46 0.20 -0.77
N THR A 142 -10.85 -0.52 -1.83
CA THR A 142 -11.87 -1.58 -1.74
C THR A 142 -11.39 -2.77 -0.93
N VAL A 143 -10.15 -3.24 -1.15
CA VAL A 143 -9.55 -4.35 -0.39
C VAL A 143 -9.36 -3.99 1.08
N GLN A 144 -9.03 -2.74 1.39
CA GLN A 144 -8.85 -2.28 2.77
C GLN A 144 -10.17 -2.09 3.52
N SER A 145 -11.27 -1.81 2.82
CA SER A 145 -12.55 -1.44 3.44
C SER A 145 -13.57 -2.58 3.48
N ASN A 146 -13.39 -3.66 2.71
CA ASN A 146 -14.39 -4.72 2.55
C ASN A 146 -13.79 -6.10 2.82
N THR A 147 -14.61 -6.99 3.41
CA THR A 147 -14.25 -8.40 3.61
C THR A 147 -14.28 -9.21 2.32
N HIS A 148 -15.15 -8.85 1.38
CA HIS A 148 -15.26 -9.43 0.05
C HIS A 148 -15.10 -8.32 -1.01
N PRO A 149 -13.84 -7.93 -1.31
CA PRO A 149 -13.58 -6.81 -2.20
C PRO A 149 -13.83 -7.18 -3.66
N THR A 150 -14.75 -6.45 -4.29
CA THR A 150 -15.13 -6.63 -5.69
C THR A 150 -14.85 -5.36 -6.49
N LEU A 151 -14.53 -5.52 -7.78
CA LEU A 151 -14.29 -4.42 -8.70
C LEU A 151 -15.51 -4.21 -9.61
N PRO A 152 -16.27 -3.11 -9.47
CA PRO A 152 -17.44 -2.86 -10.30
C PRO A 152 -17.09 -2.59 -11.76
N LYS A 153 -17.82 -3.23 -12.70
CA LYS A 153 -17.64 -3.06 -14.14
C LYS A 153 -17.87 -1.62 -14.59
N THR A 154 -18.85 -0.96 -13.99
CA THR A 154 -19.22 0.43 -14.27
C THR A 154 -18.06 1.39 -14.03
N PHE A 155 -17.26 1.14 -12.99
CA PHE A 155 -16.06 1.92 -12.69
C PHE A 155 -14.99 1.72 -13.77
N VAL A 156 -14.69 0.46 -14.15
CA VAL A 156 -13.71 0.17 -15.21
C VAL A 156 -14.13 0.78 -16.55
N ASN A 157 -15.41 0.70 -16.91
CA ASN A 157 -15.96 1.36 -18.10
C ASN A 157 -15.81 2.88 -18.07
N THR A 158 -16.00 3.51 -16.89
CA THR A 158 -15.79 4.95 -16.72
C THR A 158 -14.33 5.36 -16.92
N LEU A 159 -13.38 4.49 -16.53
CA LEU A 159 -11.96 4.71 -16.83
C LEU A 159 -11.67 4.49 -18.32
N LEU A 160 -12.33 3.52 -18.95
CA LEU A 160 -12.19 3.22 -20.37
C LEU A 160 -12.57 4.42 -21.26
N THR A 161 -13.68 5.09 -20.95
CA THR A 161 -14.18 6.25 -21.72
C THR A 161 -13.26 7.46 -21.61
N LYS A 162 -12.53 7.58 -20.51
CA LYS A 162 -11.54 8.65 -20.28
C LYS A 162 -10.17 8.33 -20.88
N CYS A 163 -9.89 7.06 -21.18
CA CYS A 163 -8.61 6.63 -21.67
C CYS A 163 -8.49 6.86 -23.19
N GLN A 164 -7.42 7.55 -23.59
CA GLN A 164 -7.00 7.62 -24.98
C GLN A 164 -6.59 6.23 -25.50
N ASP A 165 -6.60 6.06 -26.83
CA ASP A 165 -6.19 4.81 -27.45
C ASP A 165 -4.73 4.46 -27.12
N GLY A 166 -4.47 3.18 -26.87
CA GLY A 166 -3.15 2.69 -26.49
C GLY A 166 -3.21 1.42 -25.65
N GLN A 167 -2.04 0.99 -25.19
CA GLN A 167 -1.89 -0.29 -24.46
C GLN A 167 -2.67 -0.32 -23.14
N VAL A 168 -2.74 0.80 -22.42
CA VAL A 168 -3.54 0.91 -21.19
C VAL A 168 -5.02 0.66 -21.48
N LYS A 169 -5.58 1.29 -22.52
CA LYS A 169 -6.97 1.09 -22.93
C LYS A 169 -7.23 -0.35 -23.33
N SER A 170 -6.33 -0.98 -24.09
CA SER A 170 -6.43 -2.39 -24.46
C SER A 170 -6.45 -3.32 -23.25
N ILE A 171 -5.62 -3.06 -22.23
CA ILE A 171 -5.65 -3.85 -20.99
C ILE A 171 -6.95 -3.61 -20.22
N LEU A 172 -7.45 -2.38 -20.15
CA LEU A 172 -8.74 -2.09 -19.51
C LEU A 172 -9.90 -2.81 -20.24
N GLN A 173 -9.87 -2.90 -21.56
CA GLN A 173 -10.84 -3.69 -22.34
C GLN A 173 -10.76 -5.17 -21.97
N GLN A 174 -9.55 -5.74 -21.90
CA GLN A 174 -9.37 -7.13 -21.45
C GLN A 174 -9.88 -7.35 -20.03
N ILE A 175 -9.72 -6.36 -19.13
CA ILE A 175 -10.31 -6.45 -17.78
C ILE A 175 -11.83 -6.47 -17.85
N VAL A 176 -12.47 -5.67 -18.71
CA VAL A 176 -13.93 -5.68 -18.91
C VAL A 176 -14.43 -7.03 -19.45
N GLU A 177 -13.64 -7.72 -20.27
CA GLU A 177 -13.96 -9.05 -20.79
C GLU A 177 -14.00 -10.13 -19.69
N LEU A 178 -13.18 -9.99 -18.63
CA LEU A 178 -13.15 -10.93 -17.49
C LEU A 178 -14.46 -10.97 -16.69
N TYR A 179 -15.37 -10.02 -16.91
CA TYR A 179 -16.64 -9.97 -16.19
C TYR A 179 -17.63 -11.03 -16.68
N HIS A 180 -17.46 -11.61 -17.88
CA HIS A 180 -18.34 -12.66 -18.42
C HIS A 180 -19.86 -12.36 -18.35
N GLY A 181 -20.25 -11.08 -18.38
CA GLY A 181 -21.64 -10.63 -18.25
C GLY A 181 -22.05 -10.15 -16.86
N GLU A 182 -21.22 -10.38 -15.85
CA GLU A 182 -21.44 -9.92 -14.47
C GLU A 182 -21.15 -8.42 -14.31
N ASN A 183 -21.63 -7.84 -13.20
CA ASN A 183 -21.48 -6.43 -12.87
C ASN A 183 -20.25 -6.12 -12.00
N ALA A 184 -19.64 -7.14 -11.40
CA ALA A 184 -18.50 -7.04 -10.52
C ALA A 184 -17.62 -8.29 -10.68
N VAL A 185 -16.33 -8.18 -10.37
CA VAL A 185 -15.43 -9.35 -10.26
C VAL A 185 -14.70 -9.30 -8.92
N ASP A 186 -14.42 -10.46 -8.34
CA ASP A 186 -13.62 -10.53 -7.13
C ASP A 186 -12.19 -10.04 -7.40
N ILE A 187 -11.66 -9.24 -6.47
CA ILE A 187 -10.30 -8.69 -6.55
C ILE A 187 -9.28 -9.71 -6.03
N LEU A 188 -9.57 -10.30 -4.87
CA LEU A 188 -8.68 -11.26 -4.22
C LEU A 188 -8.85 -12.65 -4.85
N GLU A 189 -7.77 -13.43 -4.84
CA GLU A 189 -7.72 -14.79 -5.42
C GLU A 189 -7.99 -14.85 -6.93
N ASN A 190 -8.21 -13.71 -7.59
CA ASN A 190 -8.45 -13.63 -9.02
C ASN A 190 -7.13 -13.52 -9.81
N HIS A 191 -6.62 -14.67 -10.24
CA HIS A 191 -5.38 -14.77 -11.01
C HIS A 191 -5.43 -14.04 -12.35
N PHE A 192 -6.54 -14.15 -13.08
CA PHE A 192 -6.70 -13.52 -14.40
C PHE A 192 -6.68 -12.00 -14.30
N LEU A 193 -7.38 -11.44 -13.32
CA LEU A 193 -7.34 -10.01 -13.04
C LEU A 193 -5.93 -9.58 -12.65
N ASN A 194 -5.26 -10.34 -11.77
CA ASN A 194 -3.88 -10.03 -11.36
C ASN A 194 -2.91 -9.98 -12.54
N GLU A 195 -3.01 -10.87 -13.53
CA GLU A 195 -2.15 -10.81 -14.73
C GLU A 195 -2.32 -9.48 -15.47
N LYS A 196 -3.57 -9.04 -15.68
CA LYS A 196 -3.84 -7.75 -16.34
C LYS A 196 -3.34 -6.57 -15.52
N LEU A 197 -3.53 -6.61 -14.20
CA LEU A 197 -3.00 -5.59 -13.29
C LEU A 197 -1.45 -5.57 -13.31
N MET A 198 -0.79 -6.72 -13.39
CA MET A 198 0.67 -6.78 -13.54
C MET A 198 1.15 -6.13 -14.84
N SER A 199 0.50 -6.45 -15.97
CA SER A 199 0.79 -5.79 -17.24
C SER A 199 0.60 -4.29 -17.16
N LEU A 200 -0.49 -3.84 -16.52
CA LEU A 200 -0.78 -2.42 -16.34
C LEU A 200 0.28 -1.72 -15.47
N ALA A 201 0.67 -2.33 -14.35
CA ALA A 201 1.71 -1.81 -13.46
C ALA A 201 3.07 -1.68 -14.17
N ASN A 202 3.39 -2.62 -15.07
CA ASN A 202 4.61 -2.56 -15.86
C ASN A 202 4.62 -1.39 -16.85
N LEU A 203 3.50 -1.12 -17.53
CA LEU A 203 3.36 0.04 -18.44
C LEU A 203 3.53 1.38 -17.72
N MET A 204 3.15 1.46 -16.45
CA MET A 204 3.30 2.68 -15.64
C MET A 204 4.74 2.97 -15.24
N SER A 205 5.70 2.06 -15.48
CA SER A 205 7.07 2.18 -15.00
C SER A 205 7.76 3.47 -15.42
N ALA A 206 7.68 3.83 -16.71
CA ALA A 206 8.32 5.02 -17.24
C ALA A 206 7.73 6.31 -16.64
N SER A 207 6.40 6.38 -16.53
CA SER A 207 5.71 7.51 -15.91
C SER A 207 6.06 7.66 -14.43
N LEU A 208 6.19 6.56 -13.70
CA LEU A 208 6.62 6.56 -12.30
C LEU A 208 8.06 7.03 -12.14
N VAL A 209 8.97 6.55 -12.99
CA VAL A 209 10.38 7.01 -12.97
C VAL A 209 10.43 8.51 -13.26
N SER A 210 9.70 8.98 -14.27
CA SER A 210 9.65 10.40 -14.61
C SER A 210 9.10 11.24 -13.46
N ALA A 211 7.95 10.87 -12.90
CA ALA A 211 7.32 11.58 -11.79
C ALA A 211 8.20 11.59 -10.52
N ASN A 212 8.94 10.52 -10.25
CA ASN A 212 9.78 10.43 -9.07
C ASN A 212 11.12 11.17 -9.22
N LYS A 213 11.54 11.56 -10.42
CA LYS A 213 12.71 12.44 -10.60
C LYS A 213 12.48 13.80 -9.92
N SER A 214 11.29 14.39 -10.09
CA SER A 214 10.99 15.69 -9.47
C SER A 214 10.93 15.60 -7.94
N VAL A 215 10.41 14.48 -7.41
CA VAL A 215 10.43 14.21 -5.97
C VAL A 215 11.86 14.09 -5.45
N ALA A 216 12.72 13.35 -6.14
CA ALA A 216 14.13 13.19 -5.75
C ALA A 216 14.86 14.54 -5.70
N GLU A 217 14.67 15.41 -6.70
CA GLU A 217 15.26 16.76 -6.69
C GLU A 217 14.70 17.63 -5.55
N ASN A 218 13.40 17.53 -5.24
CA ASN A 218 12.79 18.25 -4.13
C ASN A 218 13.39 17.82 -2.78
N VAL A 219 13.47 16.51 -2.53
CA VAL A 219 14.07 15.95 -1.31
C VAL A 219 15.53 16.37 -1.20
N LYS A 220 16.31 16.27 -2.28
CA LYS A 220 17.71 16.71 -2.30
C LYS A 220 17.85 18.19 -1.93
N SER A 221 17.02 19.06 -2.49
CA SER A 221 17.02 20.50 -2.17
C SER A 221 16.71 20.75 -0.68
N ARG A 222 15.72 20.06 -0.10
CA ARG A 222 15.37 20.21 1.33
C ARG A 222 16.49 19.78 2.25
N VAL A 223 17.13 18.65 1.96
CA VAL A 223 18.27 18.14 2.74
C VAL A 223 19.45 19.12 2.68
N LEU A 224 19.76 19.66 1.50
CA LEU A 224 20.85 20.64 1.35
C LEU A 224 20.56 21.98 2.03
N ASN A 225 19.28 22.38 2.12
CA ASN A 225 18.85 23.64 2.71
C ASN A 225 18.55 23.55 4.22
N GLY A 226 18.81 22.41 4.87
CA GLY A 226 18.77 22.28 6.34
C GLY A 226 17.38 22.26 6.98
N TYR A 227 16.37 21.74 6.27
CA TYR A 227 15.05 21.45 6.84
C TYR A 227 14.92 20.01 7.35
#